data_AF-A0A965BMH4-F1
#
_entry.id   AF-A0A965BMH4-F1
#
_cell.length_a   1.000
_cell.length_b   1.000
_cell.length_c   1.000
_cell.angle_alpha   90.00
_cell.angle_beta   90.00
_cell.angle_gamma   90.00
#
_symmetry.space_group_name_H-M   'P 1'
#
loop_
_entity.id
_entity.type
_entity.pdbx_description
1 polymer ?
#
loop_
_entity_poly.entity_id
_entity_poly.type
_entity_poly.pdbx_seq_one_letter_code
_entity_poly.pdbx_strand_id
1 'polypeptide(L)'
;MLIDDFWGQQQWDAFYRDFSQIFPDREMVELQAGHEIYHTFYDIDGPQMIPGRGGRQGFGQAGMNNASNHAIMDDNDRVMVLINWNSDMGDGWEHTYDQWYPTQYANSAYQLGINYLIYSLTH
;
A
#
# COMPACT_ATOMS: atom_id res chain seq x y z
N MET A 1 -0.26 -5.01 -10.69
CA MET A 1 1.06 -4.41 -10.36
C MET A 1 0.95 -3.73 -9.01
N LEU A 2 1.95 -3.87 -8.14
CA LEU A 2 2.00 -3.22 -6.83
C LEU A 2 3.08 -2.14 -6.84
N ILE A 3 2.73 -0.94 -6.38
CA ILE A 3 3.64 0.19 -6.14
C ILE A 3 3.61 0.48 -4.64
N ASP A 4 4.78 0.60 -4.02
CA ASP A 4 4.98 0.70 -2.58
C ASP A 4 6.29 1.45 -2.27
N ASP A 5 6.52 1.81 -1.01
CA ASP A 5 7.70 2.55 -0.52
C ASP A 5 7.90 3.94 -1.17
N PHE A 6 6.89 4.79 -1.01
CA PHE A 6 7.02 6.21 -1.29
C PHE A 6 6.11 7.07 -0.40
N TRP A 7 6.56 8.28 -0.10
CA TRP A 7 6.09 9.07 1.03
C TRP A 7 5.95 10.56 0.71
N GLY A 8 4.86 11.13 1.19
CA GLY A 8 4.58 12.56 1.17
C GLY A 8 4.19 13.11 -0.20
N GLN A 9 3.73 14.36 -0.19
CA GLN A 9 3.15 15.01 -1.36
C GLN A 9 4.15 15.16 -2.51
N GLN A 10 5.41 15.47 -2.22
CA GLN A 10 6.42 15.64 -3.26
C GLN A 10 6.63 14.37 -4.08
N GLN A 11 6.69 13.21 -3.42
CA GLN A 11 6.86 11.93 -4.13
C GLN A 11 5.57 11.52 -4.83
N TRP A 12 4.41 11.80 -4.23
CA TRP A 12 3.11 11.61 -4.88
C TRP A 12 2.97 12.43 -6.16
N ASP A 13 3.31 13.72 -6.14
CA ASP A 13 3.20 14.59 -7.33
C ASP A 13 4.12 14.11 -8.46
N ALA A 14 5.32 13.63 -8.12
CA ALA A 14 6.25 13.05 -9.09
C ALA A 14 5.70 11.74 -9.67
N PHE A 15 5.24 10.83 -8.80
CA PHE A 15 4.63 9.57 -9.20
C PHE A 15 3.42 9.82 -10.11
N TYR A 16 2.46 10.65 -9.67
CA TYR A 16 1.24 10.94 -10.41
C TYR A 16 1.56 11.52 -11.81
N ARG A 17 2.42 12.54 -11.89
CA ARG A 17 2.80 13.15 -13.17
C ARG A 17 3.37 12.14 -14.17
N ASP A 18 4.23 11.24 -13.71
CA ASP A 18 4.95 10.33 -14.60
C ASP A 18 4.10 9.09 -14.91
N PHE A 19 3.36 8.58 -13.93
CA PHE A 19 2.55 7.37 -14.08
C PHE A 19 1.23 7.62 -14.83
N SER A 20 0.66 8.84 -14.76
CA SER A 20 -0.45 9.25 -15.63
C SER A 20 -0.10 9.25 -17.11
N GLN A 21 1.18 9.28 -17.49
CA GLN A 21 1.59 9.14 -18.91
C GLN A 21 1.53 7.69 -19.39
N ILE A 22 1.63 6.72 -18.48
CA ILE A 22 1.54 5.28 -18.78
C ILE A 22 0.08 4.87 -18.98
N PHE A 23 -0.84 5.45 -18.19
CA PHE A 23 -2.28 5.21 -18.26
C PHE A 23 -3.06 6.53 -18.46
N PRO A 24 -2.96 7.17 -19.63
CA PRO A 24 -3.54 8.51 -19.85
C PRO A 24 -5.07 8.53 -19.79
N ASP A 25 -5.72 7.40 -20.06
CA ASP A 25 -7.19 7.28 -20.10
C ASP A 25 -7.77 6.64 -18.83
N ARG A 26 -6.98 6.47 -17.76
CA ARG A 26 -7.46 5.86 -16.51
C ARG A 26 -7.15 6.76 -15.32
N GLU A 27 -8.11 6.88 -14.43
CA GLU A 27 -7.97 7.61 -13.18
C GLU A 27 -7.29 6.76 -12.10
N MET A 28 -6.48 7.41 -11.26
CA MET A 28 -6.03 6.83 -9.99
C MET A 28 -7.06 7.14 -8.92
N VAL A 29 -7.83 6.15 -8.51
CA VAL A 29 -8.90 6.30 -7.51
C VAL A 29 -8.43 5.83 -6.14
N GLU A 30 -8.84 6.52 -5.07
CA GLU A 30 -8.57 6.07 -3.71
C GLU A 30 -9.51 4.91 -3.32
N LEU A 31 -8.94 3.82 -2.82
CA LEU A 31 -9.70 2.66 -2.37
C LEU A 31 -10.25 2.88 -0.95
N GLN A 32 -11.56 2.72 -0.81
CA GLN A 32 -12.23 2.78 0.48
C GLN A 32 -12.05 1.48 1.28
N ALA A 33 -12.14 1.56 2.61
CA ALA A 33 -11.91 0.42 3.52
C ALA A 33 -12.76 -0.82 3.21
N GLY A 34 -13.97 -0.64 2.66
CA GLY A 34 -14.87 -1.74 2.27
C GLY A 34 -14.54 -2.44 0.95
N HIS A 35 -13.45 -2.07 0.26
CA HIS A 35 -13.06 -2.71 -1.00
C HIS A 35 -12.65 -4.17 -0.76
N GLU A 36 -13.09 -5.08 -1.63
CA GLU A 36 -12.88 -6.54 -1.48
C GLU A 36 -11.42 -6.97 -1.34
N ILE A 37 -10.47 -6.17 -1.86
CA ILE A 37 -9.03 -6.39 -1.70
C ILE A 37 -8.59 -6.42 -0.23
N TYR A 38 -9.34 -5.77 0.68
CA TYR A 38 -9.08 -5.79 2.13
C TYR A 38 -9.81 -6.92 2.85
N HIS A 39 -10.66 -7.68 2.15
CA HIS A 39 -11.51 -8.72 2.74
C HIS A 39 -11.36 -10.08 2.04
N THR A 40 -10.31 -10.27 1.25
CA THR A 40 -10.13 -11.48 0.43
C THR A 40 -9.73 -12.71 1.26
N PHE A 41 -8.81 -12.57 2.21
CA PHE A 41 -8.38 -13.66 3.10
C PHE A 41 -8.40 -13.25 4.57
N TYR A 42 -7.70 -12.16 4.88
CA TYR A 42 -7.89 -11.42 6.12
C TYR A 42 -8.99 -10.37 5.93
N ASP A 43 -9.63 -10.04 7.05
CA ASP A 43 -10.56 -8.92 7.17
C ASP A 43 -9.82 -7.77 7.85
N ILE A 44 -9.54 -6.69 7.11
CA ILE A 44 -8.80 -5.52 7.60
C ILE A 44 -9.54 -4.23 7.23
N ASP A 45 -9.45 -3.22 8.09
CA ASP A 45 -10.15 -1.94 7.93
C ASP A 45 -9.36 -0.98 7.03
N GLY A 46 -9.10 -1.41 5.79
CA GLY A 46 -8.45 -0.61 4.76
C GLY A 46 -6.92 -0.50 4.87
N PRO A 47 -6.32 0.58 4.31
CA PRO A 47 -4.88 0.73 4.19
C PRO A 47 -4.20 0.82 5.56
N GLN A 48 -3.02 0.22 5.69
CA GLN A 48 -2.22 0.26 6.92
C GLN A 48 -0.91 1.00 6.66
N MET A 49 -0.57 1.95 7.54
CA MET A 49 0.74 2.58 7.54
C MET A 49 1.76 1.61 8.12
N ILE A 50 2.71 1.22 7.28
CA ILE A 50 3.85 0.38 7.64
C ILE A 50 5.08 1.30 7.58
N PRO A 51 5.76 1.53 8.73
CA PRO A 51 6.93 2.38 8.77
C PRO A 51 8.06 1.79 7.93
N GLY A 52 8.75 2.62 7.17
CA GLY A 52 10.05 2.21 6.65
C GLY A 52 11.14 2.19 7.73
N ARG A 53 12.39 1.99 7.34
CA ARG A 53 13.50 1.63 8.21
C ARG A 53 13.91 2.77 9.16
N GLY A 54 13.67 4.02 8.75
CA GLY A 54 13.82 5.20 9.60
C GLY A 54 12.70 5.35 10.64
N GLY A 55 11.60 4.63 10.46
CA GLY A 55 10.38 4.65 11.26
C GLY A 55 10.30 3.59 12.36
N ARG A 56 11.44 3.02 12.77
CA ARG A 56 11.60 1.96 13.81
C ARG A 56 10.79 2.16 15.12
N GLN A 57 10.30 3.36 15.42
CA GLN A 57 9.45 3.62 16.58
C GLN A 57 7.94 3.66 16.27
N GLY A 58 7.53 3.22 15.07
CA GLY A 58 6.14 3.26 14.62
C GLY A 58 5.72 4.59 14.02
N PHE A 59 6.68 5.44 13.66
CA PHE A 59 6.41 6.69 12.95
C PHE A 59 6.67 6.49 11.46
N GLY A 60 5.77 6.98 10.62
CA GLY A 60 6.01 6.98 9.19
C GLY A 60 7.07 8.01 8.77
N GLN A 61 7.32 8.11 7.47
CA GLN A 61 8.34 8.98 6.90
C GLN A 61 7.72 10.29 6.38
N ALA A 62 8.57 11.30 6.12
CA ALA A 62 8.15 12.59 5.56
C ALA A 62 7.02 13.31 6.35
N GLY A 63 6.88 13.02 7.66
CA GLY A 63 5.81 13.57 8.49
C GLY A 63 4.44 12.90 8.31
N MET A 64 4.36 11.83 7.53
CA MET A 64 3.11 11.10 7.24
C MET A 64 2.99 9.90 8.17
N ASN A 65 1.90 9.81 8.93
CA ASN A 65 1.61 8.69 9.83
C ASN A 65 0.33 7.94 9.47
N ASN A 66 -0.28 8.28 8.34
CA ASN A 66 -1.46 7.60 7.80
C ASN A 66 -1.16 7.22 6.36
N ALA A 67 -1.56 6.02 5.98
CA ALA A 67 -1.46 5.53 4.61
C ALA A 67 -2.80 5.65 3.91
N SER A 68 -2.75 5.80 2.59
CA SER A 68 -3.88 5.58 1.70
C SER A 68 -3.45 4.66 0.58
N ASN A 69 -4.40 3.90 0.06
CA ASN A 69 -4.16 3.09 -1.13
C ASN A 69 -4.97 3.63 -2.28
N HIS A 70 -4.33 3.75 -3.42
CA HIS A 70 -4.95 4.14 -4.67
C HIS A 70 -4.87 3.00 -5.67
N ALA A 71 -5.75 3.01 -6.65
CA ALA A 71 -5.80 1.99 -7.68
C ALA A 71 -6.07 2.58 -9.05
N ILE A 72 -5.56 1.89 -10.06
CA ILE A 72 -6.02 2.02 -11.44
C ILE A 72 -6.81 0.75 -11.75
N MET A 73 -8.07 0.91 -12.15
CA MET A 73 -8.98 -0.19 -12.44
C MET A 73 -8.86 -0.63 -13.90
N ASP A 74 -9.10 -1.91 -14.19
CA ASP A 74 -9.27 -2.42 -15.55
C ASP A 74 -10.71 -2.19 -16.07
N ASP A 75 -11.03 -2.72 -17.25
CA ASP A 75 -12.35 -2.53 -17.89
C ASP A 75 -13.49 -3.32 -17.21
N ASN A 76 -13.17 -4.19 -16.25
CA ASN A 76 -14.12 -4.98 -15.49
C ASN A 76 -14.15 -4.57 -14.00
N ASP A 77 -13.70 -3.35 -13.69
CA ASP A 77 -13.62 -2.82 -12.31
C ASP A 77 -12.75 -3.68 -11.37
N ARG A 78 -11.68 -4.29 -11.88
CA ARG A 78 -10.68 -5.00 -11.07
C ARG A 78 -9.42 -4.17 -10.89
N VAL A 79 -8.75 -4.31 -9.75
CA VAL A 79 -7.49 -3.59 -9.49
C VAL A 79 -6.38 -4.09 -10.42
N MET A 80 -5.97 -3.26 -11.37
CA MET A 80 -4.85 -3.53 -12.28
C MET A 80 -3.52 -3.07 -11.69
N VAL A 81 -3.53 -1.89 -11.08
CA VAL A 81 -2.39 -1.31 -10.35
C VAL A 81 -2.87 -0.92 -8.96
N LEU A 82 -2.19 -1.40 -7.93
CA LEU A 82 -2.37 -0.99 -6.54
C LEU A 82 -1.18 -0.12 -6.13
N ILE A 83 -1.47 1.00 -5.48
CA ILE A 83 -0.49 2.02 -5.10
C ILE A 83 -0.66 2.28 -3.61
N ASN A 84 0.29 1.80 -2.80
CA ASN A 84 0.34 2.10 -1.38
C ASN A 84 1.11 3.39 -1.18
N TRP A 85 0.43 4.44 -0.73
CA TRP A 85 1.07 5.73 -0.47
C TRP A 85 1.26 5.94 1.03
N ASN A 86 2.44 6.42 1.44
CA ASN A 86 2.85 6.58 2.83
C ASN A 86 2.90 5.25 3.61
N SER A 87 3.36 4.19 2.94
CA SER A 87 3.57 2.87 3.52
C SER A 87 4.75 2.18 2.85
N ASP A 88 5.40 1.28 3.58
CA ASP A 88 6.53 0.47 3.12
C ASP A 88 6.36 -0.98 3.60
N MET A 89 5.67 -1.79 2.81
CA MET A 89 5.44 -3.20 3.11
C MET A 89 6.73 -4.00 3.15
N GLY A 90 7.70 -3.63 2.30
CA GLY A 90 9.00 -4.28 2.20
C GLY A 90 9.69 -4.31 3.55
N ASP A 91 9.80 -3.16 4.22
CA ASP A 91 10.43 -3.08 5.54
C ASP A 91 9.68 -3.87 6.61
N GLY A 92 8.35 -3.98 6.52
CA GLY A 92 7.58 -4.86 7.40
C GLY A 92 8.01 -6.33 7.30
N TRP A 93 8.28 -6.81 6.08
CA TRP A 93 8.76 -8.18 5.85
C TRP A 93 10.24 -8.36 6.21
N GLU A 94 11.09 -7.42 5.83
CA GLU A 94 12.54 -7.47 6.08
C GLU A 94 12.89 -7.43 7.58
N HIS A 95 12.04 -6.79 8.39
CA HIS A 95 12.35 -6.48 9.79
C HIS A 95 11.44 -7.18 10.81
N THR A 96 10.73 -8.25 10.41
CA THR A 96 9.80 -9.01 11.28
C THR A 96 10.39 -9.41 12.66
N TYR A 97 11.71 -9.63 12.75
CA TYR A 97 12.42 -10.01 13.98
C TYR A 97 13.44 -8.99 14.47
N ASP A 98 13.42 -7.75 13.96
CA ASP A 98 14.24 -6.68 14.50
C ASP A 98 13.63 -6.17 15.82
N GLN A 99 14.42 -6.17 16.90
CA GLN A 99 13.97 -5.72 18.23
C GLN A 99 13.48 -4.26 18.26
N TRP A 100 13.89 -3.46 17.27
CA TRP A 100 13.50 -2.07 17.13
C TRP A 100 12.46 -1.87 16.02
N TYR A 101 11.80 -2.92 15.53
CA TYR A 101 10.72 -2.78 14.57
C TYR A 101 9.47 -3.46 15.16
N PRO A 102 8.44 -2.70 15.57
CA PRO A 102 7.29 -3.28 16.25
C PRO A 102 6.60 -4.34 15.38
N THR A 103 6.44 -5.54 15.94
CA THR A 103 5.92 -6.73 15.24
C THR A 103 4.54 -6.52 14.63
N GLN A 104 3.74 -5.61 15.19
CA GLN A 104 2.43 -5.26 14.63
C GLN A 104 2.51 -4.79 13.17
N TYR A 105 3.55 -4.03 12.79
CA TYR A 105 3.70 -3.53 11.43
C TYR A 105 4.11 -4.63 10.46
N ALA A 106 4.96 -5.57 10.91
CA ALA A 106 5.27 -6.77 10.15
C ALA A 106 4.00 -7.62 9.94
N ASN A 107 3.18 -7.81 10.98
CA ASN A 107 1.91 -8.52 10.86
C ASN A 107 0.97 -7.84 9.85
N SER A 108 0.82 -6.52 9.91
CA SER A 108 0.02 -5.76 8.93
C SER A 108 0.55 -5.92 7.51
N ALA A 109 1.87 -5.88 7.31
CA ALA A 109 2.50 -6.11 6.01
C ALA A 109 2.20 -7.51 5.46
N TYR A 110 2.25 -8.55 6.29
CA TYR A 110 1.85 -9.90 5.87
C TYR A 110 0.36 -9.98 5.54
N GLN A 111 -0.51 -9.38 6.34
CA GLN A 111 -1.95 -9.40 6.09
C GLN A 111 -2.33 -8.73 4.77
N LEU A 112 -1.82 -7.52 4.53
CA LEU A 112 -2.00 -6.80 3.26
C LEU A 112 -1.43 -7.62 2.10
N GLY A 113 -0.19 -8.13 2.23
CA GLY A 113 0.48 -8.89 1.18
C GLY A 113 -0.25 -10.16 0.77
N ILE A 114 -0.75 -10.91 1.76
CA ILE A 114 -1.53 -12.14 1.53
C ILE A 114 -2.86 -11.80 0.84
N ASN A 115 -3.55 -10.75 1.31
CA ASN A 115 -4.77 -10.28 0.67
C ASN A 115 -4.53 -9.88 -0.80
N TYR A 116 -3.49 -9.07 -1.07
CA TYR A 116 -3.17 -8.61 -2.42
C TYR A 116 -2.79 -9.74 -3.36
N LEU A 117 -1.98 -10.69 -2.88
CA LEU A 117 -1.58 -11.85 -3.63
C LEU A 117 -2.81 -12.71 -4.01
N ILE A 118 -3.67 -13.02 -3.03
CA ILE A 118 -4.85 -13.85 -3.30
C ILE A 118 -5.80 -13.11 -4.24
N TYR A 119 -6.04 -11.81 -4.02
CA TYR A 119 -6.87 -10.98 -4.90
C TYR A 119 -6.40 -11.08 -6.36
N SER A 120 -5.09 -10.91 -6.58
CA SER A 120 -4.49 -10.95 -7.92
C SER A 120 -4.61 -12.30 -8.64
N LEU A 121 -4.89 -13.38 -7.90
CA LEU A 121 -5.04 -14.73 -8.44
C LEU A 121 -6.50 -15.13 -8.64
N THR A 122 -7.44 -14.39 -8.06
CA THR A 122 -8.86 -14.78 -8.01
C THR A 122 -9.81 -13.79 -8.67
N HIS A 123 -9.38 -12.57 -8.95
CA HIS A 123 -10.16 -11.52 -9.62
C HIS A 123 -9.49 -11.15 -10.93
#